data_AF-A0A3S2ANE6-F1
#
_entry.id   AF-A0A3S2ANE6-F1
#
_cell.length_a   1.000
_cell.length_b   1.000
_cell.length_c   1.000
_cell.angle_alpha   90.00
_cell.angle_beta   90.00
_cell.angle_gamma   90.00
#
_symmetry.space_group_name_H-M   'P 1'
#
loop_
_entity.id
_entity.type
_entity.pdbx_description
1 polymer ?
#
loop_
_entity_poly.entity_id
_entity_poly.type
_entity_poly.pdbx_seq_one_letter_code
_entity_poly.pdbx_strand_id
1 'polypeptide(L)'
;MLEDDFDYGVHQAHVDLLLDPTSWSDVFLDGKRKPRVFIDAFRNQGGNVEIRCMGGPRRILFRNDFTWDYFNRATTGAHGAHRSEGEIIWIKDFDSLVTNVSTHQCPAATALLLGFAARLDELIERLARGVDLVGAVRMAVTYAGERRTSVDFVPSVSPARLQELRAEPWD
;
A
#
# COMPACT_ATOMS: atom_id res chain seq x y z
N MET A 1 -24.11 -0.53 12.42
CA MET A 1 -23.08 -0.99 13.37
C MET A 1 -21.86 -1.34 12.52
N LEU A 2 -21.06 -0.34 12.18
CA LEU A 2 -19.87 -0.48 11.32
C LEU A 2 -18.58 -0.45 12.15
N GLU A 3 -18.64 -0.03 13.42
CA GLU A 3 -17.45 0.25 14.24
C GLU A 3 -16.86 -0.98 14.93
N ASP A 4 -17.67 -2.00 15.26
CA ASP A 4 -17.20 -3.18 16.02
C ASP A 4 -16.54 -4.27 15.16
N ASP A 5 -16.71 -4.26 13.83
CA ASP A 5 -16.18 -5.27 12.89
C ASP A 5 -15.20 -4.71 11.85
N PHE A 6 -14.93 -3.40 11.89
CA PHE A 6 -14.04 -2.73 10.94
C PHE A 6 -12.58 -2.86 11.35
N ASP A 7 -11.87 -3.74 10.66
CA ASP A 7 -10.46 -4.00 10.89
C ASP A 7 -9.59 -3.29 9.84
N TYR A 8 -8.89 -2.25 10.27
CA TYR A 8 -7.86 -1.58 9.48
C TYR A 8 -6.66 -1.23 10.35
N GLY A 9 -5.46 -1.33 9.80
CA GLY A 9 -4.27 -1.04 10.59
C GLY A 9 -2.95 -1.23 9.88
N VAL A 10 -1.94 -0.54 10.38
CA VAL A 10 -0.55 -0.66 9.93
C VAL A 10 0.07 -1.92 10.55
N HIS A 11 0.68 -2.76 9.72
CA HIS A 11 1.41 -3.93 10.20
C HIS A 11 2.82 -3.53 10.64
N GLN A 12 2.95 -3.04 11.88
CA GLN A 12 4.19 -2.39 12.33
C GLN A 12 5.42 -3.27 12.25
N ALA A 13 5.32 -4.55 12.58
CA ALA A 13 6.47 -5.46 12.48
C ALA A 13 7.02 -5.57 11.04
N HIS A 14 6.16 -5.40 10.03
CA HIS A 14 6.62 -5.45 8.64
C HIS A 14 7.16 -4.09 8.17
N VAL A 15 6.57 -2.98 8.64
CA VAL A 15 7.14 -1.64 8.45
C VAL A 15 8.53 -1.53 9.08
N ASP A 16 8.70 -2.05 10.30
CA ASP A 16 9.98 -2.00 10.99
C ASP A 16 11.03 -2.87 10.27
N LEU A 17 10.64 -4.05 9.76
CA LEU A 17 11.49 -4.90 8.93
C LEU A 17 11.90 -4.21 7.61
N LEU A 18 10.96 -3.53 6.93
CA LEU A 18 11.25 -2.75 5.72
C LEU A 18 12.30 -1.66 5.97
N LEU A 19 12.26 -1.06 7.16
CA LEU A 19 13.15 0.02 7.58
C LEU A 19 14.45 -0.47 8.24
N ASP A 20 14.59 -1.78 8.47
CA ASP A 20 15.75 -2.38 9.10
C ASP A 20 16.85 -2.63 8.06
N PRO A 21 18.06 -2.02 8.21
CA PRO A 21 19.19 -2.27 7.33
C PRO A 21 19.60 -3.74 7.21
N THR A 22 19.30 -4.60 8.19
CA THR A 22 19.57 -6.05 8.11
C THR A 22 18.70 -6.76 7.07
N SER A 23 17.59 -6.14 6.65
CA SER A 23 16.71 -6.63 5.59
C SER A 23 17.10 -6.10 4.21
N TRP A 24 18.12 -5.24 4.12
CA TRP A 24 18.61 -4.69 2.87
C TRP A 24 19.73 -5.56 2.30
N SER A 25 19.88 -5.55 0.98
CA SER A 25 20.97 -6.30 0.34
C SER A 25 22.34 -5.71 0.68
N ASP A 26 23.35 -6.58 0.85
CA ASP A 26 24.72 -6.20 1.23
C ASP A 26 25.36 -5.17 0.28
N VAL A 27 24.92 -5.15 -0.99
CA VAL A 27 25.37 -4.20 -2.02
C VAL A 27 25.11 -2.74 -1.60
N PHE A 28 24.17 -2.49 -0.68
CA PHE A 28 23.80 -1.14 -0.23
C PHE A 28 24.44 -0.74 1.10
N LEU A 29 24.98 -1.69 1.86
CA LEU A 29 25.67 -1.41 3.14
C LEU A 29 26.99 -0.66 2.89
N ASP A 30 27.69 -0.96 1.80
CA ASP A 30 28.92 -0.27 1.39
C ASP A 30 28.65 1.04 0.61
N GLY A 31 27.40 1.28 0.22
CA GLY A 31 27.04 2.20 -0.86
C GLY A 31 26.15 3.38 -0.49
N LYS A 32 25.96 3.77 0.79
CA LYS A 32 25.15 4.94 1.26
C LYS A 32 23.72 5.12 0.70
N ARG A 33 23.24 4.24 -0.17
CA ARG A 33 21.98 4.37 -0.89
C ARG A 33 20.93 3.50 -0.20
N LYS A 34 19.75 4.09 0.02
CA LYS A 34 18.59 3.40 0.61
C LYS A 34 17.92 2.50 -0.43
N PRO A 35 17.26 1.41 -0.01
CA PRO A 35 16.53 0.56 -0.94
C PRO A 35 15.34 1.33 -1.51
N ARG A 36 15.00 1.03 -2.76
CA ARG A 36 13.85 1.63 -3.43
C ARG A 36 12.58 0.93 -3.05
N VAL A 37 11.53 1.73 -2.93
CA VAL A 37 10.18 1.23 -2.61
C VAL A 37 9.15 1.93 -3.46
N PHE A 38 8.19 1.16 -3.97
CA PHE A 38 6.95 1.67 -4.53
C PHE A 38 5.78 1.16 -3.69
N ILE A 39 4.95 2.05 -3.17
CA ILE A 39 3.76 1.66 -2.40
C ILE A 39 2.59 1.43 -3.36
N ASP A 40 2.08 0.21 -3.38
CA ASP A 40 0.97 -0.22 -4.23
C ASP A 40 -0.25 -0.61 -3.41
N ALA A 41 -1.43 -0.59 -4.04
CA ALA A 41 -2.69 -1.04 -3.45
C ALA A 41 -3.24 -2.21 -4.26
N PHE A 42 -3.61 -3.26 -3.56
CA PHE A 42 -4.23 -4.46 -4.10
C PHE A 42 -5.62 -4.64 -3.48
N ARG A 43 -6.64 -4.79 -4.32
CA ARG A 43 -7.98 -5.22 -3.90
C ARG A 43 -8.10 -6.72 -4.13
N ASN A 44 -8.38 -7.49 -3.08
CA ASN A 44 -8.57 -8.94 -3.22
C ASN A 44 -10.04 -9.29 -3.55
N GLN A 45 -10.31 -10.56 -3.87
CA GLN A 45 -11.65 -11.01 -4.28
C GLN A 45 -12.72 -10.88 -3.18
N GLY A 46 -12.30 -10.78 -1.92
CA GLY A 46 -13.18 -10.51 -0.78
C GLY A 46 -13.52 -9.02 -0.61
N GLY A 47 -13.03 -8.14 -1.48
CA GLY A 47 -13.27 -6.70 -1.39
C GLY A 47 -12.45 -6.00 -0.31
N ASN A 48 -11.38 -6.64 0.18
CA ASN A 48 -10.42 -6.03 1.10
C ASN A 48 -9.32 -5.30 0.32
N VAL A 49 -8.71 -4.29 0.94
CA VAL A 49 -7.53 -3.62 0.38
C VAL A 49 -6.29 -3.93 1.21
N GLU A 50 -5.22 -4.21 0.48
CA GLU A 50 -3.88 -4.40 0.99
C GLU A 50 -2.97 -3.36 0.36
N ILE A 51 -2.25 -2.63 1.20
CA ILE A 51 -1.17 -1.78 0.73
C ILE A 51 0.14 -2.52 0.95
N ARG A 52 0.95 -2.58 -0.10
CA ARG A 52 2.19 -3.35 -0.13
C ARG A 52 3.33 -2.50 -0.68
N CYS A 53 4.55 -2.79 -0.26
CA CYS A 53 5.78 -2.21 -0.83
C CYS A 53 6.35 -3.03 -2.00
N MET A 54 5.86 -4.27 -2.17
CA MET A 54 6.31 -5.25 -3.14
C MET A 54 5.15 -6.17 -3.54
N GLY A 55 5.22 -6.77 -4.73
CA GLY A 55 4.28 -7.81 -5.14
C GLY A 55 2.84 -7.30 -5.31
N GLY A 56 2.66 -5.98 -5.46
CA GLY A 56 1.40 -5.35 -5.81
C GLY A 56 1.04 -5.57 -7.29
N PRO A 57 -0.22 -5.29 -7.68
CA PRO A 57 -0.72 -5.52 -9.04
C PRO A 57 0.07 -4.76 -10.12
N ARG A 58 0.79 -3.68 -9.78
CA ARG A 58 1.62 -2.94 -10.72
C ARG A 58 2.95 -3.64 -11.03
N ARG A 59 3.30 -4.73 -10.33
CA ARG A 59 4.50 -5.57 -10.53
C ARG A 59 5.82 -4.79 -10.52
N ILE A 60 5.88 -3.70 -9.77
CA ILE A 60 7.11 -2.93 -9.55
C ILE A 60 7.83 -3.60 -8.39
N LEU A 61 9.03 -4.11 -8.64
CA LEU A 61 9.83 -4.85 -7.67
C LEU A 61 11.30 -4.44 -7.78
N PHE A 62 11.93 -4.24 -6.62
CA PHE A 62 13.35 -3.92 -6.50
C PHE A 62 14.05 -5.06 -5.78
N ARG A 63 14.05 -6.24 -6.41
CA ARG A 63 14.48 -7.50 -5.79
C ARG A 63 15.85 -7.40 -5.12
N ASN A 64 16.79 -6.76 -5.80
CA ASN A 64 18.17 -6.66 -5.36
C ASN A 64 18.39 -5.66 -4.24
N ASP A 65 17.41 -4.81 -3.95
CA ASP A 65 17.49 -3.81 -2.90
C ASP A 65 17.29 -4.44 -1.50
N PHE A 66 16.81 -5.69 -1.42
CA PHE A 66 16.48 -6.39 -0.16
C PHE A 66 17.05 -7.80 -0.09
N THR A 67 17.14 -8.34 1.13
CA THR A 67 17.49 -9.75 1.33
C THR A 67 16.43 -10.68 0.76
N TRP A 68 16.83 -11.90 0.43
CA TRP A 68 15.91 -12.91 -0.10
C TRP A 68 14.77 -13.25 0.88
N ASP A 69 15.05 -13.26 2.19
CA ASP A 69 14.05 -13.50 3.23
C ASP A 69 12.96 -12.42 3.23
N TYR A 70 13.38 -11.15 3.25
CA TYR A 70 12.46 -10.02 3.18
C TYR A 70 11.64 -10.08 1.90
N PHE A 71 12.30 -10.27 0.75
CA PHE A 71 11.63 -10.32 -0.55
C PHE A 71 10.53 -11.38 -0.61
N ASN A 72 10.78 -12.59 -0.08
CA ASN A 72 9.79 -13.65 -0.05
C ASN A 72 8.57 -13.28 0.81
N ARG A 73 8.80 -12.75 2.00
CA ARG A 73 7.71 -12.32 2.91
C ARG A 73 6.90 -11.19 2.28
N ALA A 74 7.57 -10.18 1.75
CA ALA A 74 6.97 -9.00 1.15
C ALA A 74 6.15 -9.30 -0.13
N THR A 75 6.45 -10.40 -0.81
CA THR A 75 5.73 -10.85 -2.01
C THR A 75 4.71 -11.96 -1.75
N THR A 76 4.65 -12.50 -0.53
CA THR A 76 3.69 -13.52 -0.14
C THR A 76 2.29 -12.92 -0.07
N GLY A 77 1.42 -13.39 -0.96
CA GLY A 77 0.05 -12.91 -1.06
C GLY A 77 -0.87 -13.52 -0.01
N ALA A 78 -1.97 -12.81 0.28
CA ALA A 78 -3.08 -13.36 1.03
C ALA A 78 -3.73 -14.55 0.29
N HIS A 79 -4.17 -15.56 1.06
CA HIS A 79 -5.11 -16.55 0.57
C HIS A 79 -6.54 -16.17 1.01
N GLY A 80 -7.45 -16.00 0.06
CA GLY A 80 -8.87 -15.73 0.35
C GLY A 80 -9.11 -14.37 1.01
N ALA A 81 -9.81 -14.37 2.15
CA ALA A 81 -10.19 -13.16 2.91
C ALA A 81 -9.20 -12.82 4.04
N HIS A 82 -8.02 -13.45 4.05
CA HIS A 82 -7.02 -13.25 5.08
C HIS A 82 -6.05 -12.12 4.74
N ARG A 83 -5.29 -11.71 5.75
CA ARG A 83 -4.15 -10.81 5.63
C ARG A 83 -2.99 -11.52 4.92
N SER A 84 -2.29 -10.79 4.06
CA SER A 84 -1.03 -11.21 3.48
C SER A 84 0.12 -10.98 4.47
N GLU A 85 1.19 -11.78 4.36
CA GLU A 85 2.41 -11.48 5.12
C GLU A 85 3.13 -10.23 4.57
N GLY A 86 2.84 -9.87 3.32
CA GLY A 86 3.48 -8.80 2.57
C GLY A 86 2.87 -7.40 2.76
N GLU A 87 1.73 -7.28 3.44
CA GLU A 87 1.07 -5.98 3.63
C GLU A 87 1.75 -5.13 4.69
N ILE A 88 1.65 -3.81 4.50
CA ILE A 88 2.08 -2.81 5.47
C ILE A 88 0.91 -2.01 6.04
N ILE A 89 -0.22 -1.97 5.34
CA ILE A 89 -1.51 -1.55 5.90
C ILE A 89 -2.64 -2.35 5.23
N TRP A 90 -3.62 -2.75 6.03
CA TRP A 90 -4.79 -3.53 5.63
C TRP A 90 -6.07 -2.76 5.93
N ILE A 91 -7.12 -3.02 5.14
CA ILE A 91 -8.49 -2.61 5.43
C ILE A 91 -9.47 -3.68 4.95
N LYS A 92 -10.24 -4.21 5.90
CA LYS A 92 -11.27 -5.22 5.67
C LYS A 92 -12.52 -4.59 5.03
N ASP A 93 -13.19 -5.33 4.14
CA ASP A 93 -14.49 -4.99 3.55
C ASP A 93 -14.54 -3.58 2.90
N PHE A 94 -13.43 -3.16 2.30
CA PHE A 94 -13.27 -1.85 1.65
C PHE A 94 -14.36 -1.56 0.63
N ASP A 95 -14.75 -2.52 -0.22
CA ASP A 95 -15.77 -2.28 -1.24
C ASP A 95 -17.17 -2.01 -0.64
N SER A 96 -17.47 -2.62 0.50
CA SER A 96 -18.69 -2.32 1.26
C SER A 96 -18.62 -0.94 1.90
N LEU A 97 -17.45 -0.53 2.37
CA LEU A 97 -17.21 0.83 2.86
C LEU A 97 -17.40 1.88 1.76
N VAL A 98 -16.82 1.65 0.57
CA VAL A 98 -16.99 2.51 -0.61
C VAL A 98 -18.45 2.60 -1.03
N THR A 99 -19.17 1.47 -1.05
CA THR A 99 -20.61 1.45 -1.35
C THR A 99 -21.41 2.32 -0.37
N ASN A 100 -21.12 2.22 0.93
CA ASN A 100 -21.78 3.04 1.94
C ASN A 100 -21.47 4.53 1.81
N VAL A 101 -20.28 4.89 1.34
CA VAL A 101 -19.92 6.29 1.07
C VAL A 101 -20.55 6.81 -0.21
N SER A 102 -20.46 6.09 -1.33
CA SER A 102 -20.93 6.57 -2.63
C SER A 102 -22.44 6.47 -2.82
N THR A 103 -23.05 5.40 -2.32
CA THR A 103 -24.49 5.13 -2.51
C THR A 103 -25.31 5.73 -1.37
N HIS A 104 -24.93 5.44 -0.12
CA HIS A 104 -25.71 5.83 1.06
C HIS A 104 -25.27 7.16 1.69
N GLN A 105 -24.18 7.77 1.22
CA GLN A 105 -23.60 9.01 1.78
C GLN A 105 -23.40 8.91 3.31
N CYS A 106 -23.05 7.73 3.81
CA CYS A 106 -22.93 7.46 5.23
C CYS A 106 -21.76 8.29 5.84
N PRO A 107 -22.03 9.16 6.85
CA PRO A 107 -20.99 9.98 7.47
C PRO A 107 -19.93 9.16 8.21
N ALA A 108 -20.34 8.09 8.91
CA ALA A 108 -19.40 7.21 9.61
C ALA A 108 -18.46 6.48 8.64
N ALA A 109 -19.01 5.90 7.57
CA ALA A 109 -18.21 5.27 6.52
C ALA A 109 -17.24 6.26 5.85
N THR A 110 -17.69 7.51 5.67
CA THR A 110 -16.84 8.59 5.16
C THR A 110 -15.68 8.87 6.11
N ALA A 111 -15.95 9.01 7.42
CA ALA A 111 -14.93 9.27 8.42
C ALA A 111 -13.89 8.14 8.46
N LEU A 112 -14.32 6.87 8.39
CA LEU A 112 -13.43 5.71 8.33
C LEU A 112 -12.53 5.73 7.08
N LEU A 113 -13.09 6.04 5.90
CA LEU A 113 -12.28 6.18 4.68
C LEU A 113 -11.27 7.31 4.79
N LEU A 114 -11.69 8.49 5.26
CA LEU A 114 -10.78 9.63 5.43
C LEU A 114 -9.68 9.34 6.47
N GLY A 115 -10.03 8.65 7.55
CA GLY A 115 -9.06 8.16 8.54
C GLY A 115 -8.05 7.20 7.94
N PHE A 116 -8.50 6.27 7.10
CA PHE A 116 -7.61 5.37 6.35
C PHE A 116 -6.70 6.14 5.37
N ALA A 117 -7.23 7.12 4.62
CA ALA A 117 -6.43 7.99 3.74
C ALA A 117 -5.32 8.71 4.51
N ALA A 118 -5.68 9.38 5.61
CA ALA A 118 -4.71 10.08 6.45
C ALA A 118 -3.64 9.11 6.96
N ARG A 119 -4.04 7.89 7.34
CA ARG A 119 -3.08 6.91 7.87
C ARG A 119 -2.14 6.33 6.81
N LEU A 120 -2.63 6.17 5.58
CA LEU A 120 -1.81 5.82 4.43
C LEU A 120 -0.81 6.96 4.12
N ASP A 121 -1.24 8.22 4.13
CA ASP A 121 -0.37 9.37 3.90
C ASP A 121 0.72 9.48 4.97
N GLU A 122 0.38 9.31 6.25
CA GLU A 122 1.36 9.28 7.35
C GLU A 122 2.39 8.14 7.20
N LEU A 123 1.93 6.96 6.76
CA LEU A 123 2.82 5.82 6.50
C LEU A 123 3.77 6.13 5.34
N ILE A 124 3.26 6.70 4.25
CA ILE A 124 4.06 7.11 3.08
C ILE A 124 5.13 8.11 3.52
N GLU A 125 4.79 9.12 4.32
CA GLU A 125 5.75 10.11 4.84
C GLU A 125 6.79 9.49 5.80
N ARG A 126 6.38 8.53 6.62
CA ARG A 126 7.32 7.76 7.46
C ARG A 126 8.30 6.99 6.59
N LEU A 127 7.82 6.26 5.58
CA LEU A 127 8.67 5.46 4.70
C LEU A 127 9.63 6.33 3.89
N ALA A 128 9.17 7.47 3.36
CA ALA A 128 10.02 8.41 2.62
C ALA A 128 11.24 8.92 3.40
N ARG A 129 11.21 8.87 4.74
CA ARG A 129 12.36 9.22 5.59
C ARG A 129 13.37 8.06 5.72
N GLY A 130 12.91 6.82 5.62
CA GLY A 130 13.71 5.62 5.86
C GLY A 130 14.25 4.94 4.60
N VAL A 131 13.49 4.98 3.50
CA VAL A 131 13.80 4.32 2.21
C VAL A 131 13.78 5.30 1.04
N ASP A 132 14.27 4.90 -0.14
CA ASP A 132 14.13 5.67 -1.37
C ASP A 132 12.72 5.43 -1.97
N LEU A 133 11.75 6.24 -1.54
CA LEU A 133 10.38 6.11 -2.00
C LEU A 133 10.22 6.69 -3.42
N VAL A 134 10.23 5.82 -4.43
CA VAL A 134 10.18 6.21 -5.84
C VAL A 134 8.75 6.46 -6.37
N GLY A 135 7.74 6.14 -5.56
CA GLY A 135 6.34 6.39 -5.85
C GLY A 135 5.42 5.70 -4.83
N ALA A 136 4.18 6.15 -4.76
CA ALA A 136 3.16 5.54 -3.92
C ALA A 136 1.78 5.69 -4.57
N VAL A 137 0.84 4.83 -4.21
CA VAL A 137 -0.57 5.10 -4.45
C VAL A 137 -1.16 5.89 -3.29
N ARG A 138 -2.08 6.81 -3.60
CA ARG A 138 -2.88 7.55 -2.62
C ARG A 138 -4.35 7.31 -2.89
N MET A 139 -5.16 7.36 -1.84
CA MET A 139 -6.59 7.26 -1.99
C MET A 139 -7.15 8.57 -2.57
N ALA A 140 -7.89 8.47 -3.67
CA ALA A 140 -8.58 9.57 -4.32
C ALA A 140 -10.09 9.35 -4.22
N VAL A 141 -10.81 10.41 -3.89
CA VAL A 141 -12.28 10.43 -3.85
C VAL A 141 -12.78 11.27 -5.02
N THR A 142 -13.63 10.71 -5.86
CA THR A 142 -14.27 11.43 -6.96
C THR A 142 -15.61 11.99 -6.52
N TYR A 143 -15.92 13.21 -6.96
CA TYR A 143 -17.14 13.92 -6.62
C TYR A 143 -17.94 14.28 -7.89
N ALA A 144 -19.26 14.22 -7.79
CA ALA A 144 -20.20 14.82 -8.74
C ALA A 144 -21.07 15.83 -7.99
N GLY A 145 -20.73 17.12 -8.11
CA GLY A 145 -21.22 18.15 -7.20
C GLY A 145 -20.70 17.88 -5.79
N GLU A 146 -21.58 17.89 -4.79
CA GLU A 146 -21.23 17.57 -3.39
C GLU A 146 -21.25 16.06 -3.10
N ARG A 147 -21.69 15.24 -4.06
CA ARG A 147 -21.86 13.81 -3.88
C ARG A 147 -20.59 13.05 -4.22
N ARG A 148 -20.10 12.22 -3.29
CA ARG A 148 -19.01 11.25 -3.57
C ARG A 148 -19.52 10.14 -4.47
N THR A 149 -18.80 9.84 -5.56
CA THR A 149 -19.21 8.86 -6.57
C THR A 149 -18.30 7.64 -6.61
N SER A 150 -17.01 7.80 -6.35
CA SER A 150 -16.06 6.68 -6.33
C SER A 150 -14.87 6.96 -5.41
N VAL A 151 -14.19 5.89 -5.02
CA VAL A 151 -12.98 5.91 -4.21
C VAL A 151 -11.99 4.94 -4.82
N ASP A 152 -10.80 5.41 -5.15
CA ASP A 152 -9.77 4.58 -5.79
C ASP A 152 -8.33 4.94 -5.39
N PHE A 153 -7.37 4.12 -5.80
CA PHE A 153 -5.94 4.29 -5.51
C PHE A 153 -5.17 4.75 -6.74
N VAL A 154 -4.72 6.01 -6.70
CA VAL A 154 -4.06 6.68 -7.82
C VAL A 154 -2.56 6.80 -7.54
N PRO A 155 -1.68 6.40 -8.47
CA PRO A 155 -0.24 6.60 -8.33
C PRO A 155 0.12 8.09 -8.23
N SER A 156 1.10 8.40 -7.37
CA SER A 156 1.69 9.73 -7.22
C SER A 156 2.67 10.09 -8.35
N VAL A 157 2.92 9.15 -9.27
CA VAL A 157 3.88 9.30 -10.38
C VAL A 157 3.15 9.27 -11.72
N SER A 158 3.76 9.87 -12.74
CA SER A 158 3.18 9.90 -14.09
C SER A 158 3.06 8.48 -14.69
N PRO A 159 2.16 8.27 -15.66
CA PRO A 159 2.07 6.99 -16.37
C PRO A 159 3.39 6.58 -17.05
N ALA A 160 4.15 7.55 -17.60
CA ALA A 160 5.46 7.29 -18.20
C ALA A 160 6.46 6.78 -17.14
N ARG A 161 6.53 7.47 -15.99
CA ARG A 161 7.38 7.03 -14.87
C ARG A 161 6.97 5.65 -14.35
N LEU A 162 5.66 5.38 -14.30
CA LEU A 162 5.16 4.07 -13.89
C LEU A 162 5.60 2.95 -14.85
N GLN A 163 5.66 3.23 -16.17
CA GLN A 163 6.18 2.26 -17.14
C GLN A 163 7.68 2.02 -16.98
N GLU A 164 8.47 3.07 -16.73
CA GLU A 164 9.90 2.94 -16.44
C GLU A 164 10.15 2.03 -15.23
N LEU A 165 9.43 2.26 -14.12
CA LEU A 165 9.55 1.47 -12.89
C LEU A 165 9.16 -0.01 -13.08
N ARG A 166 8.29 -0.32 -14.05
CA ARG A 166 7.89 -1.69 -14.39
C ARG A 166 8.87 -2.40 -15.32
N ALA A 167 9.59 -1.63 -16.13
CA ALA A 167 10.53 -2.14 -17.13
C ALA A 167 11.90 -2.45 -16.52
N GLU A 168 12.14 -2.09 -15.26
CA GLU A 168 13.41 -2.38 -14.61
C GLU A 168 13.62 -3.90 -14.47
N PRO A 169 14.74 -4.45 -14.96
CA PRO A 169 15.01 -5.88 -14.92
C PRO A 169 15.19 -6.40 -13.50
N TRP A 170 14.92 -7.70 -13.34
CA TRP A 170 14.82 -8.42 -12.06
C TRP A 170 16.16 -9.05 -11.61
N ASP A 171 17.26 -8.62 -12.24
CA ASP A 171 18.54 -9.35 -12.36
C ASP A 171 19.29 -9.54 -11.04
#